data_AF-A0AAW5EGZ7-F1
#
_entry.id   AF-A0AAW5EGZ7-F1
#
_cell.length_a   1.000
_cell.length_b   1.000
_cell.length_c   1.000
_cell.angle_alpha   90.00
_cell.angle_beta   90.00
_cell.angle_gamma   90.00
#
_symmetry.space_group_name_H-M   'P 1'
#
loop_
_entity.id
_entity.type
_entity.pdbx_description
1 polymer ?
#
loop_
_entity_poly.entity_id
_entity_poly.type
_entity_poly.pdbx_seq_one_letter_code
_entity_poly.pdbx_strand_id
1 'polypeptide(L)'
;MKKMSKHIVLSFAVSSLLFSQAYALPQGGKFTHGSTGSISSSNGTMNVIGNNKNSVIQWGGGFNIGQNETVKFNGNQQNYLNIAYQKDASKIDGKLDGGTNNIFLVNPMGVLIGKTGTITAGKFVASTTPLKDSDVQNFISQGMNFSPVFDVSKQGNIINLGKINADNIVLIGNKVEINKGKITLDVLKLEGNKVYVDAGVVKDTKNIVAKAEQEAIIQQSITSFEENGALLGNSSSKFSFDDSSKVKNWTKYGSIADATEWNKFADFWNVNKEKFRTAFDHFRLIDDIDFSGVKTYIVGDNTSNAFAKSFDGSGYALKNVNINSSNQYVGIFGVVQNSYIRNLNIQGLKIASTGYDAYVGGIVGQNIANSYTGFENVTVNDLVINTAVNTKVGGIIGWGNGSGGNNTINFTNVAINNISIVAKEGSYVGGIGRQIDGGNFNNVVVNDIEKLITSGNDSKTGGFTGKVGNLKINNAYLFL
;
A
#
# COMPACT_ATOMS: atom_id res chain seq x y z
N MET A 1 46.07 -25.85 -28.63
CA MET A 1 46.55 -25.80 -27.23
C MET A 1 45.38 -26.07 -26.28
N LYS A 2 45.54 -27.09 -25.43
CA LYS A 2 44.62 -27.49 -24.35
C LYS A 2 44.32 -26.32 -23.39
N LYS A 3 43.08 -26.23 -22.90
CA LYS A 3 42.80 -26.37 -21.46
C LYS A 3 41.32 -26.70 -21.20
N MET A 4 41.13 -27.93 -20.72
CA MET A 4 39.90 -28.48 -20.16
C MET A 4 39.51 -27.73 -18.88
N SER A 5 38.22 -27.45 -18.72
CA SER A 5 37.59 -27.11 -17.45
C SER A 5 37.56 -28.35 -16.55
N LYS A 6 38.11 -28.25 -15.34
CA LYS A 6 37.96 -29.27 -14.29
C LYS A 6 36.67 -29.00 -13.53
N HIS A 7 35.73 -29.92 -13.62
CA HIS A 7 34.61 -30.03 -12.69
C HIS A 7 35.14 -30.51 -11.33
N ILE A 8 34.90 -29.73 -10.27
CA ILE A 8 34.99 -30.18 -8.89
C ILE A 8 33.56 -30.45 -8.45
N VAL A 9 33.19 -31.72 -8.36
CA VAL A 9 32.00 -32.18 -7.68
C VAL A 9 32.38 -32.34 -6.20
N LEU A 10 31.92 -31.42 -5.35
CA LEU A 10 32.06 -31.54 -3.91
C LEU A 10 30.91 -32.40 -3.39
N SER A 11 31.25 -33.64 -3.04
CA SER A 11 30.38 -34.59 -2.33
C SER A 11 30.10 -34.07 -0.92
N PHE A 12 28.87 -33.66 -0.64
CA PHE A 12 28.38 -33.55 0.74
C PHE A 12 27.71 -34.86 1.12
N ALA A 13 28.40 -35.61 1.99
CA ALA A 13 27.80 -36.69 2.76
C ALA A 13 26.62 -36.11 3.56
N VAL A 14 25.43 -36.66 3.33
CA VAL A 14 24.23 -36.38 4.12
C VAL A 14 24.46 -37.04 5.48
N SER A 15 25.01 -36.29 6.44
CA SER A 15 24.75 -36.59 7.84
C SER A 15 23.31 -36.15 8.11
N SER A 16 22.44 -37.14 8.26
CA SER A 16 21.08 -36.99 8.75
C SER A 16 21.12 -36.49 10.20
N LEU A 17 21.35 -35.19 10.38
CA LEU A 17 20.88 -34.49 11.57
C LEU A 17 19.36 -34.43 11.43
N LEU A 18 18.68 -35.14 12.32
CA LEU A 18 17.27 -34.90 12.63
C LEU A 18 17.11 -33.41 12.93
N PHE A 19 16.72 -32.62 11.92
CA PHE A 19 16.16 -31.31 12.17
C PHE A 19 14.86 -31.56 12.92
N SER A 20 14.91 -31.47 14.25
CA SER A 20 13.71 -31.09 14.99
C SER A 20 13.20 -29.82 14.31
N GLN A 21 11.89 -29.76 14.02
CA GLN A 21 11.29 -28.50 13.62
C GLN A 21 11.72 -27.47 14.66
N ALA A 22 12.56 -26.51 14.26
CA ALA A 22 12.96 -25.43 15.14
C ALA A 22 11.68 -24.65 15.42
N TYR A 23 11.09 -24.89 16.59
CA TYR A 23 9.99 -24.08 17.09
C TYR A 23 10.44 -22.61 17.06
N ALA A 24 9.67 -21.74 16.42
CA ALA A 24 9.99 -20.34 16.24
C ALA A 24 9.56 -19.49 17.45
N LEU A 25 9.60 -20.09 18.65
CA LEU A 25 9.46 -19.42 19.94
C LEU A 25 10.68 -18.53 20.23
N PRO A 26 10.57 -17.55 21.16
CA PRO A 26 11.72 -16.73 21.57
C PRO A 26 12.89 -17.58 22.07
N GLN A 27 14.13 -17.14 21.86
CA GLN A 27 15.33 -17.94 22.14
C GLN A 27 16.32 -17.19 23.04
N GLY A 28 17.00 -17.95 23.91
CA GLY A 28 18.06 -17.41 24.78
C GLY A 28 17.58 -16.40 25.82
N GLY A 29 16.34 -16.52 26.29
CA GLY A 29 15.75 -15.63 27.29
C GLY A 29 16.40 -15.78 28.66
N LYS A 30 16.79 -14.66 29.27
CA LYS A 30 17.32 -14.62 30.63
C LYS A 30 16.78 -13.41 31.39
N PHE A 31 16.33 -13.63 32.62
CA PHE A 31 16.01 -12.53 33.54
C PHE A 31 17.31 -11.81 33.93
N THR A 32 17.30 -10.48 33.87
CA THR A 32 18.48 -9.63 34.09
C THR A 32 18.14 -8.42 34.97
N HIS A 33 19.14 -7.59 35.28
CA HIS A 33 18.95 -6.35 36.05
C HIS A 33 18.26 -6.58 37.41
N GLY A 34 18.65 -7.65 38.11
CA GLY A 34 18.06 -8.03 39.40
C GLY A 34 16.67 -8.68 39.33
N SER A 35 16.11 -8.85 38.12
CA SER A 35 14.86 -9.58 37.92
C SER A 35 15.09 -11.08 38.10
N THR A 36 14.06 -11.79 38.59
CA THR A 36 14.06 -13.25 38.72
C THR A 36 12.74 -13.83 38.22
N GLY A 37 12.77 -15.10 37.85
CA GLY A 37 11.59 -15.79 37.32
C GLY A 37 11.96 -17.09 36.63
N SER A 38 11.00 -17.66 35.90
CA SER A 38 11.18 -18.87 35.11
C SER A 38 10.68 -18.69 33.68
N ILE A 39 11.37 -19.34 32.75
CA ILE A 39 10.98 -19.49 31.34
C ILE A 39 11.01 -20.97 31.04
N SER A 40 9.88 -21.52 30.63
CA SER A 40 9.76 -22.93 30.24
C SER A 40 9.02 -23.03 28.91
N SER A 41 9.27 -24.09 28.15
CA SER A 41 8.60 -24.29 26.85
C SER A 41 8.23 -25.75 26.69
N SER A 42 6.97 -26.00 26.33
CA SER A 42 6.46 -27.33 26.03
C SER A 42 5.33 -27.24 24.99
N ASN A 43 5.30 -28.19 24.05
CA ASN A 43 4.24 -28.32 23.04
C ASN A 43 3.90 -27.00 22.31
N GLY A 44 4.91 -26.26 21.85
CA GLY A 44 4.72 -24.99 21.14
C GLY A 44 4.25 -23.82 22.02
N THR A 45 4.19 -23.98 23.34
CA THR A 45 3.87 -22.92 24.29
C THR A 45 5.05 -22.61 25.19
N MET A 46 5.51 -21.36 25.18
CA MET A 46 6.45 -20.82 26.15
C MET A 46 5.70 -20.16 27.30
N ASN A 47 5.98 -20.58 28.54
CA ASN A 47 5.49 -19.92 29.75
C ASN A 47 6.60 -19.04 30.34
N VAL A 48 6.27 -17.77 30.58
CA VAL A 48 7.13 -16.81 31.25
C VAL A 48 6.46 -16.42 32.57
N ILE A 49 7.19 -16.55 33.68
CA ILE A 49 6.72 -16.22 35.03
C ILE A 49 7.76 -15.32 35.69
N GLY A 50 7.45 -14.04 35.87
CA GLY A 50 8.27 -13.09 36.61
C GLY A 50 7.92 -13.06 38.09
N ASN A 51 8.93 -12.99 38.96
CA ASN A 51 8.75 -12.83 40.40
C ASN A 51 8.72 -11.34 40.82
N ASN A 52 9.07 -10.44 39.90
CA ASN A 52 9.11 -9.00 40.14
C ASN A 52 7.90 -8.31 39.50
N LYS A 53 7.44 -7.20 40.10
CA LYS A 53 6.42 -6.34 39.49
C LYS A 53 6.88 -5.80 38.12
N ASN A 54 8.17 -5.47 38.02
CA ASN A 54 8.84 -5.01 36.80
C ASN A 54 9.99 -5.99 36.50
N SER A 55 9.80 -6.85 35.50
CA SER A 55 10.75 -7.88 35.11
C SER A 55 11.42 -7.52 33.79
N VAL A 56 12.75 -7.64 33.74
CA VAL A 56 13.57 -7.42 32.54
C VAL A 56 14.09 -8.75 32.03
N ILE A 57 13.81 -9.06 30.77
CA ILE A 57 14.23 -10.27 30.07
C ILE A 57 15.00 -9.88 28.81
N GLN A 58 16.21 -10.41 28.67
CA GLN A 58 17.02 -10.26 27.47
C GLN A 58 17.00 -11.56 26.67
N TRP A 59 16.75 -11.46 25.37
CA TRP A 59 16.61 -12.59 24.45
C TRP A 59 17.75 -12.60 23.45
N GLY A 60 18.82 -13.36 23.76
CA GLY A 60 20.05 -13.39 22.95
C GLY A 60 19.92 -14.11 21.61
N GLY A 61 18.90 -14.97 21.46
CA GLY A 61 18.56 -15.61 20.18
C GLY A 61 17.36 -14.95 19.48
N GLY A 62 16.86 -13.83 20.03
CA GLY A 62 15.74 -13.10 19.48
C GLY A 62 14.37 -13.46 20.06
N PHE A 63 13.36 -12.71 19.61
CA PHE A 63 11.98 -12.84 20.07
C PHE A 63 11.07 -12.96 18.84
N ASN A 64 10.69 -14.19 18.51
CA ASN A 64 9.76 -14.53 17.45
C ASN A 64 8.69 -15.45 18.03
N ILE A 65 7.52 -15.51 17.40
CA ILE A 65 6.47 -16.47 17.74
C ILE A 65 5.92 -17.00 16.42
N GLY A 66 6.21 -18.26 16.10
CA GLY A 66 5.74 -18.91 14.89
C GLY A 66 4.23 -19.13 14.88
N GLN A 67 3.68 -19.41 13.70
CA GLN A 67 2.26 -19.77 13.57
C GLN A 67 1.94 -21.00 14.44
N ASN A 68 0.80 -20.96 15.13
CA ASN A 68 0.34 -21.97 16.10
C ASN A 68 1.15 -22.07 17.40
N GLU A 69 2.18 -21.24 17.59
CA GLU A 69 2.93 -21.16 18.85
C GLU A 69 2.37 -20.08 19.77
N THR A 70 2.63 -20.20 21.07
CA THR A 70 2.18 -19.26 22.08
C THR A 70 3.30 -18.86 23.03
N VAL A 71 3.46 -17.58 23.30
CA VAL A 71 4.20 -17.08 24.47
C VAL A 71 3.20 -16.55 25.47
N LYS A 72 3.13 -17.18 26.65
CA LYS A 72 2.23 -16.83 27.73
C LYS A 72 2.99 -16.21 28.91
N PHE A 73 2.70 -14.94 29.18
CA PHE A 73 3.18 -14.25 30.38
C PHE A 73 2.16 -14.44 31.51
N ASN A 74 2.58 -15.08 32.59
CA ASN A 74 1.72 -15.35 33.74
C ASN A 74 1.82 -14.23 34.79
N GLY A 75 0.92 -14.27 35.77
CA GLY A 75 0.79 -13.22 36.77
C GLY A 75 -0.35 -12.26 36.44
N ASN A 76 -0.53 -11.24 37.29
CA ASN A 76 -1.61 -10.26 37.18
C ASN A 76 -1.03 -8.84 37.23
N GLN A 77 -1.27 -8.06 36.17
CA GLN A 77 -0.80 -6.67 36.04
C GLN A 77 0.72 -6.50 36.26
N GLN A 78 1.54 -7.49 35.96
CA GLN A 78 3.00 -7.36 35.98
C GLN A 78 3.51 -6.66 34.71
N ASN A 79 4.72 -6.10 34.77
CA ASN A 79 5.38 -5.46 33.64
C ASN A 79 6.56 -6.32 33.16
N TYR A 80 6.57 -6.68 31.89
CA TYR A 80 7.63 -7.49 31.26
C TYR A 80 8.32 -6.70 30.16
N LEU A 81 9.55 -6.26 30.42
CA LEU A 81 10.43 -5.67 29.41
C LEU A 81 11.25 -6.77 28.72
N ASN A 82 10.90 -7.05 27.47
CA ASN A 82 11.56 -8.01 26.59
C ASN A 82 12.47 -7.25 25.62
N ILE A 83 13.78 -7.43 25.76
CA ILE A 83 14.78 -6.83 24.88
C ILE A 83 15.31 -7.94 23.96
N ALA A 84 15.03 -7.83 22.67
CA ALA A 84 15.41 -8.81 21.67
C ALA A 84 16.71 -8.40 20.97
N TYR A 85 17.70 -9.29 20.98
CA TYR A 85 18.95 -9.13 20.24
C TYR A 85 18.94 -10.12 19.07
N GLN A 86 18.62 -9.64 17.87
CA GLN A 86 18.60 -10.43 16.65
C GLN A 86 18.91 -9.55 15.44
N LYS A 87 19.25 -10.19 14.30
CA LYS A 87 19.59 -9.48 13.05
C LYS A 87 18.36 -9.00 12.28
N ASP A 88 17.20 -9.56 12.56
CA ASP A 88 15.96 -9.30 11.83
C ASP A 88 14.87 -8.72 12.74
N ALA A 89 13.78 -8.24 12.16
CA ALA A 89 12.60 -7.81 12.92
C ALA A 89 11.98 -8.99 13.70
N SER A 90 11.42 -8.69 14.87
CA SER A 90 10.65 -9.67 15.66
C SER A 90 9.38 -10.05 14.91
N LYS A 91 9.23 -11.31 14.53
CA LYS A 91 8.07 -11.81 13.79
C LYS A 91 7.11 -12.52 14.73
N ILE A 92 5.89 -12.00 14.83
CA ILE A 92 4.81 -12.54 15.67
C ILE A 92 3.70 -13.05 14.76
N ASP A 93 3.80 -14.30 14.34
CA ASP A 93 2.77 -15.01 13.56
C ASP A 93 1.85 -15.86 14.45
N GLY A 94 2.28 -16.18 15.67
CA GLY A 94 1.50 -16.90 16.68
C GLY A 94 0.84 -15.99 17.72
N LYS A 95 0.68 -16.51 18.94
CA LYS A 95 -0.02 -15.83 20.03
C LYS A 95 0.94 -15.30 21.09
N LEU A 96 0.90 -14.00 21.34
CA LEU A 96 1.46 -13.39 22.55
C LEU A 96 0.32 -13.18 23.56
N ASP A 97 0.27 -14.03 24.58
CA ASP A 97 -0.73 -13.99 25.64
C ASP A 97 -0.17 -13.35 26.91
N GLY A 98 -0.33 -12.04 27.03
CA GLY A 98 0.00 -11.28 28.23
C GLY A 98 -1.10 -11.27 29.28
N GLY A 99 -2.35 -11.64 28.95
CA GLY A 99 -3.50 -11.45 29.83
C GLY A 99 -3.63 -9.99 30.29
N THR A 100 -3.70 -9.75 31.60
CA THR A 100 -3.73 -8.40 32.20
C THR A 100 -2.34 -7.78 32.39
N ASN A 101 -1.27 -8.49 32.02
CA ASN A 101 0.10 -7.99 32.17
C ASN A 101 0.45 -7.00 31.07
N ASN A 102 1.43 -6.13 31.36
CA ASN A 102 1.96 -5.14 30.43
C ASN A 102 3.22 -5.69 29.77
N ILE A 103 3.23 -5.73 28.44
CA ILE A 103 4.28 -6.32 27.63
C ILE A 103 4.99 -5.22 26.86
N PHE A 104 6.29 -5.11 27.06
CA PHE A 104 7.16 -4.20 26.33
C PHE A 104 8.13 -5.06 25.50
N LEU A 105 8.13 -4.88 24.19
CA LEU A 105 9.02 -5.56 23.25
C LEU A 105 9.90 -4.53 22.58
N VAL A 106 11.20 -4.59 22.84
CA VAL A 106 12.19 -3.72 22.19
C VAL A 106 13.05 -4.55 21.24
N ASN A 107 13.00 -4.21 19.96
CA ASN A 107 13.87 -4.77 18.94
C ASN A 107 14.29 -3.67 17.95
N PRO A 108 15.56 -3.23 17.98
CA PRO A 108 16.06 -2.20 17.04
C PRO A 108 15.91 -2.51 15.55
N MET A 109 15.80 -3.79 15.20
CA MET A 109 15.63 -4.24 13.82
C MET A 109 14.17 -4.19 13.35
N GLY A 110 13.20 -4.03 14.25
CA GLY A 110 11.77 -3.89 13.93
C GLY A 110 10.89 -4.94 14.59
N VAL A 111 9.58 -4.77 14.40
CA VAL A 111 8.53 -5.70 14.88
C VAL A 111 7.47 -5.87 13.80
N LEU A 112 7.18 -7.11 13.42
CA LEU A 112 6.11 -7.49 12.50
C LEU A 112 5.10 -8.38 13.23
N ILE A 113 3.89 -7.87 13.42
CA ILE A 113 2.74 -8.69 13.82
C ILE A 113 2.11 -9.21 12.53
N GLY A 114 2.34 -10.48 12.22
CA GLY A 114 1.87 -11.12 10.99
C GLY A 114 0.36 -11.28 10.95
N LYS A 115 -0.18 -11.67 9.78
CA LYS A 115 -1.64 -11.79 9.55
C LYS A 115 -2.34 -12.74 10.56
N THR A 116 -1.65 -13.79 10.99
CA THR A 116 -2.15 -14.76 12.00
C THR A 116 -1.78 -14.38 13.42
N GLY A 117 -0.90 -13.38 13.58
CA GLY A 117 -0.40 -12.91 14.86
C GLY A 117 -1.52 -12.34 15.73
N THR A 118 -1.53 -12.74 17.00
CA THR A 118 -2.46 -12.21 18.00
C THR A 118 -1.70 -11.77 19.24
N ILE A 119 -2.03 -10.59 19.75
CA ILE A 119 -1.46 -10.04 20.98
C ILE A 119 -2.62 -9.68 21.92
N THR A 120 -2.56 -10.20 23.14
CA THR A 120 -3.44 -9.78 24.25
C THR A 120 -2.59 -9.28 25.41
N ALA A 121 -2.84 -8.08 25.93
CA ALA A 121 -2.10 -7.52 27.07
C ALA A 121 -2.93 -6.45 27.80
N GLY A 122 -2.57 -6.04 29.01
CA GLY A 122 -3.08 -4.80 29.60
C GLY A 122 -2.53 -3.57 28.88
N LYS A 123 -1.21 -3.54 28.68
CA LYS A 123 -0.50 -2.57 27.84
C LYS A 123 0.44 -3.32 26.90
N PHE A 124 0.48 -2.92 25.63
CA PHE A 124 1.48 -3.39 24.68
C PHE A 124 2.34 -2.23 24.21
N VAL A 125 3.66 -2.34 24.40
CA VAL A 125 4.64 -1.41 23.86
C VAL A 125 5.55 -2.16 22.92
N ALA A 126 5.66 -1.69 21.67
CA ALA A 126 6.69 -2.13 20.74
C ALA A 126 7.59 -0.94 20.39
N SER A 127 8.90 -1.11 20.48
CA SER A 127 9.85 -0.05 20.15
C SER A 127 11.06 -0.57 19.39
N THR A 128 11.55 0.25 18.46
CA THR A 128 12.81 0.02 17.76
C THR A 128 13.94 0.92 18.24
N THR A 129 13.73 1.67 19.33
CA THR A 129 14.80 2.43 19.97
C THR A 129 15.64 1.48 20.83
N PRO A 130 16.96 1.34 20.57
CA PRO A 130 17.84 0.62 21.48
C PRO A 130 17.85 1.25 22.87
N LEU A 131 17.68 0.44 23.91
CA LEU A 131 17.74 0.92 25.30
C LEU A 131 19.17 0.95 25.82
N LYS A 132 19.52 2.03 26.51
CA LYS A 132 20.69 2.12 27.37
C LYS A 132 20.34 1.61 28.77
N ASP A 133 21.36 1.35 29.59
CA ASP A 133 21.14 0.92 30.99
C ASP A 133 20.26 1.90 31.78
N SER A 134 20.42 3.21 31.56
CA SER A 134 19.58 4.25 32.17
C SER A 134 18.10 4.09 31.81
N ASP A 135 17.79 3.66 30.59
CA ASP A 135 16.41 3.46 30.16
C ASP A 135 15.81 2.20 30.82
N VAL A 136 16.62 1.16 31.01
CA VAL A 136 16.21 -0.04 31.75
C VAL A 136 15.96 0.29 33.22
N GLN A 137 16.78 1.15 33.85
CA GLN A 137 16.53 1.64 35.21
C GLN A 137 15.26 2.51 35.29
N ASN A 138 14.99 3.32 34.27
CA ASN A 138 13.74 4.07 34.16
C ASN A 138 12.53 3.11 34.06
N PHE A 139 12.64 2.00 33.31
CA PHE A 139 11.60 0.97 33.30
C PHE A 139 11.39 0.33 34.68
N ILE A 140 12.47 -0.03 35.37
CA ILE A 140 12.39 -0.66 36.70
C ILE A 140 11.70 0.27 37.71
N SER A 141 11.90 1.59 37.62
CA SER A 141 11.26 2.56 38.52
C SER A 141 9.84 2.94 38.09
N GLN A 142 9.58 3.13 36.79
CA GLN A 142 8.30 3.62 36.28
C GLN A 142 7.28 2.51 35.97
N GLY A 143 7.73 1.28 35.72
CA GLY A 143 6.90 0.12 35.39
C GLY A 143 5.95 0.41 34.22
N MET A 144 4.64 0.36 34.49
CA MET A 144 3.60 0.54 33.47
C MET A 144 3.65 1.92 32.77
N ASN A 145 4.19 2.94 33.43
CA ASN A 145 4.26 4.31 32.90
C ASN A 145 5.47 4.51 31.98
N PHE A 146 6.40 3.56 31.93
CA PHE A 146 7.55 3.62 31.05
C PHE A 146 7.12 3.69 29.57
N SER A 147 7.89 4.43 28.79
CA SER A 147 7.86 4.42 27.33
C SER A 147 9.26 4.71 26.82
N PRO A 148 9.80 3.92 25.88
CA PRO A 148 11.01 4.29 25.18
C PRO A 148 10.87 5.67 24.53
N VAL A 149 11.96 6.43 24.47
CA VAL A 149 12.01 7.71 23.73
C VAL A 149 12.23 7.40 22.25
N PHE A 150 11.49 8.06 21.36
CA PHE A 150 11.71 7.90 19.93
C PHE A 150 13.09 8.45 19.51
N ASP A 151 13.88 7.63 18.82
CA ASP A 151 15.15 8.04 18.21
C ASP A 151 15.00 8.11 16.69
N VAL A 152 14.94 9.36 16.18
CA VAL A 152 14.75 9.69 14.77
C VAL A 152 15.82 9.08 13.84
N SER A 153 16.98 8.71 14.38
CA SER A 153 18.11 8.17 13.61
C SER A 153 18.04 6.66 13.38
N LYS A 154 17.13 5.95 14.06
CA LYS A 154 17.01 4.50 13.97
C LYS A 154 16.07 4.09 12.83
N GLN A 155 16.30 2.91 12.27
CA GLN A 155 15.65 2.47 11.03
C GLN A 155 14.66 1.31 11.17
N GLY A 156 14.56 0.68 12.34
CA GLY A 156 13.60 -0.42 12.55
C GLY A 156 12.16 0.04 12.32
N ASN A 157 11.38 -0.79 11.63
CA ASN A 157 9.96 -0.51 11.36
C ASN A 157 9.06 -1.37 12.25
N ILE A 158 7.86 -0.88 12.52
CA ILE A 158 6.79 -1.62 13.19
C ILE A 158 5.62 -1.75 12.24
N ILE A 159 5.21 -2.98 11.95
CA ILE A 159 4.11 -3.28 11.02
C ILE A 159 3.11 -4.20 11.72
N ASN A 160 1.85 -3.77 11.79
CA ASN A 160 0.75 -4.62 12.22
C ASN A 160 -0.11 -5.05 11.03
N LEU A 161 -0.18 -6.37 10.83
CA LEU A 161 -1.12 -7.04 9.93
C LEU A 161 -2.10 -7.96 10.70
N GLY A 162 -1.86 -8.17 12.00
CA GLY A 162 -2.60 -9.09 12.86
C GLY A 162 -3.55 -8.38 13.84
N LYS A 163 -3.87 -9.07 14.93
CA LYS A 163 -4.82 -8.57 15.94
C LYS A 163 -4.11 -8.16 17.22
N ILE A 164 -4.37 -6.96 17.70
CA ILE A 164 -3.87 -6.49 19.01
C ILE A 164 -5.06 -6.08 19.87
N ASN A 165 -5.20 -6.72 21.02
CA ASN A 165 -6.19 -6.42 22.04
C ASN A 165 -5.47 -6.01 23.32
N ALA A 166 -5.45 -4.72 23.63
CA ALA A 166 -4.85 -4.21 24.86
C ALA A 166 -5.53 -2.93 25.30
N ASP A 167 -5.47 -2.56 26.59
CA ASP A 167 -6.07 -1.30 27.02
C ASP A 167 -5.27 -0.10 26.47
N ASN A 168 -3.95 -0.24 26.40
CA ASN A 168 -3.05 0.81 25.91
C ASN A 168 -2.01 0.22 24.93
N ILE A 169 -1.84 0.85 23.77
CA ILE A 169 -0.81 0.48 22.80
C ILE A 169 0.12 1.66 22.54
N VAL A 170 1.42 1.40 22.55
CA VAL A 170 2.45 2.37 22.14
C VAL A 170 3.38 1.72 21.13
N LEU A 171 3.43 2.26 19.91
CA LEU A 171 4.30 1.78 18.84
C LEU A 171 5.30 2.88 18.46
N ILE A 172 6.59 2.61 18.59
CA ILE A 172 7.67 3.57 18.36
C ILE A 172 8.68 3.00 17.38
N GLY A 173 8.77 3.53 16.17
CA GLY A 173 9.76 3.07 15.19
C GLY A 173 9.93 4.02 14.01
N ASN A 174 10.90 3.75 13.15
CA ASN A 174 11.16 4.58 11.96
C ASN A 174 9.89 4.74 11.10
N LYS A 175 9.29 3.62 10.73
CA LYS A 175 7.93 3.55 10.17
C LYS A 175 7.04 2.78 11.12
N VAL A 176 5.87 3.32 11.42
CA VAL A 176 4.80 2.62 12.13
C VAL A 176 3.62 2.48 11.18
N GLU A 177 3.21 1.24 10.90
CA GLU A 177 2.17 0.94 9.92
C GLU A 177 1.10 0.00 10.50
N ILE A 178 -0.16 0.45 10.45
CA ILE A 178 -1.34 -0.31 10.87
C ILE A 178 -2.32 -0.29 9.69
N ASN A 179 -2.12 -1.19 8.73
CA ASN A 179 -2.92 -1.23 7.51
C ASN A 179 -3.94 -2.37 7.47
N LYS A 180 -3.69 -3.46 8.20
CA LYS A 180 -4.55 -4.66 8.20
C LYS A 180 -4.73 -5.18 9.64
N GLY A 181 -5.70 -6.07 9.80
CA GLY A 181 -5.97 -6.73 11.07
C GLY A 181 -7.02 -5.99 11.92
N LYS A 182 -6.92 -6.09 13.25
CA LYS A 182 -7.86 -5.43 14.17
C LYS A 182 -7.14 -4.95 15.41
N ILE A 183 -7.48 -3.74 15.83
CA ILE A 183 -6.99 -3.16 17.07
C ILE A 183 -8.16 -2.71 17.95
N THR A 184 -8.20 -3.16 19.20
CA THR A 184 -9.19 -2.74 20.22
C THR A 184 -8.49 -2.27 21.47
N LEU A 185 -8.77 -1.04 21.92
CA LEU A 185 -8.07 -0.38 23.04
C LEU A 185 -8.69 0.97 23.49
N ASP A 186 -8.21 1.51 24.61
CA ASP A 186 -8.52 2.87 25.10
C ASP A 186 -7.62 3.96 24.49
N VAL A 187 -6.28 3.78 24.49
CA VAL A 187 -5.33 4.77 23.93
C VAL A 187 -4.26 4.15 23.01
N LEU A 188 -4.21 4.59 21.74
CA LEU A 188 -3.21 4.19 20.74
C LEU A 188 -2.23 5.34 20.56
N LYS A 189 -0.95 5.12 20.84
CA LYS A 189 0.13 6.08 20.61
C LYS A 189 1.08 5.56 19.54
N LEU A 190 1.29 6.35 18.50
CA LEU A 190 2.17 6.04 17.39
C LEU A 190 3.23 7.12 17.28
N GLU A 191 4.50 6.74 17.25
CA GLU A 191 5.59 7.70 17.07
C GLU A 191 6.62 7.17 16.06
N GLY A 192 6.98 8.00 15.09
CA GLY A 192 7.96 7.62 14.07
C GLY A 192 8.37 8.72 13.11
N ASN A 193 9.28 8.40 12.18
CA ASN A 193 9.51 9.27 11.02
C ASN A 193 8.28 9.21 10.09
N LYS A 194 7.72 8.02 9.90
CA LYS A 194 6.53 7.76 9.07
C LYS A 194 5.45 7.03 9.87
N VAL A 195 4.21 7.51 9.84
CA VAL A 195 3.08 6.86 10.53
C VAL A 195 1.91 6.65 9.58
N TYR A 196 1.58 5.40 9.27
CA TYR A 196 0.49 5.04 8.35
C TYR A 196 -0.58 4.24 9.09
N VAL A 197 -1.83 4.68 9.02
CA VAL A 197 -2.94 4.08 9.77
C VAL A 197 -4.18 3.94 8.90
N ASP A 198 -4.76 2.75 8.89
CA ASP A 198 -6.10 2.52 8.36
C ASP A 198 -7.16 2.72 9.45
N ALA A 199 -8.06 3.67 9.23
CA ALA A 199 -9.10 4.05 10.19
C ALA A 199 -10.11 2.93 10.44
N GLY A 200 -10.34 2.03 9.48
CA GLY A 200 -11.18 0.86 9.67
C GLY A 200 -10.60 -0.12 10.69
N VAL A 201 -9.28 -0.28 10.71
CA VAL A 201 -8.56 -1.18 11.63
C VAL A 201 -8.62 -0.68 13.08
N VAL A 202 -8.61 0.64 13.26
CA VAL A 202 -8.57 1.30 14.58
C VAL A 202 -9.91 1.94 14.98
N LYS A 203 -11.00 1.72 14.23
CA LYS A 203 -12.31 2.38 14.44
C LYS A 203 -12.88 2.24 15.85
N ASP A 204 -12.61 1.10 16.49
CA ASP A 204 -13.08 0.76 17.84
C ASP A 204 -12.20 1.38 18.95
N THR A 205 -11.05 1.98 18.59
CA THR A 205 -10.18 2.71 19.52
C THR A 205 -10.88 3.98 20.03
N LYS A 206 -10.69 4.34 21.32
CA LYS A 206 -11.23 5.59 21.87
C LYS A 206 -10.39 6.81 21.50
N ASN A 207 -9.09 6.78 21.77
CA ASN A 207 -8.17 7.89 21.51
C ASN A 207 -6.95 7.42 20.70
N ILE A 208 -6.66 8.11 19.61
CA ILE A 208 -5.50 7.84 18.76
C ILE A 208 -4.63 9.09 18.77
N VAL A 209 -3.38 8.92 19.19
CA VAL A 209 -2.35 9.97 19.19
C VAL A 209 -1.23 9.52 18.27
N ALA A 210 -0.95 10.28 17.22
CA ALA A 210 0.10 9.95 16.27
C ALA A 210 1.04 11.13 16.05
N LYS A 211 2.33 10.89 16.20
CA LYS A 211 3.39 11.85 16.00
C LYS A 211 4.34 11.33 14.93
N ALA A 212 4.40 12.04 13.81
CA ALA A 212 5.32 11.75 12.72
C ALA A 212 6.36 12.88 12.63
N GLU A 213 7.60 12.58 12.24
CA GLU A 213 8.60 13.62 11.97
C GLU A 213 8.67 13.99 10.48
N GLN A 214 8.22 13.11 9.57
CA GLN A 214 8.32 13.31 8.11
C GLN A 214 6.97 13.17 7.40
N GLU A 215 6.22 12.10 7.67
CA GLU A 215 5.01 11.78 6.90
C GLU A 215 3.97 11.05 7.75
N ALA A 216 2.71 11.47 7.64
CA ALA A 216 1.59 10.75 8.24
C ALA A 216 0.50 10.50 7.19
N ILE A 217 0.06 9.25 7.08
CA ILE A 217 -0.99 8.83 6.17
C ILE A 217 -2.12 8.23 6.98
N ILE A 218 -3.32 8.71 6.72
CA ILE A 218 -4.54 8.10 7.23
C ILE A 218 -5.33 7.63 6.03
N GLN A 219 -5.72 6.38 6.05
CA GLN A 219 -6.50 5.81 4.98
C GLN A 219 -7.73 5.11 5.52
N GLN A 220 -8.67 4.83 4.64
CA GLN A 220 -9.78 3.94 4.89
C GLN A 220 -9.93 3.04 3.68
N SER A 221 -9.97 1.73 3.88
CA SER A 221 -10.26 0.80 2.79
C SER A 221 -11.68 1.00 2.26
N ILE A 222 -11.90 0.68 0.97
CA ILE A 222 -13.23 0.80 0.38
C ILE A 222 -14.22 -0.16 1.05
N THR A 223 -13.76 -1.33 1.50
CA THR A 223 -14.57 -2.23 2.31
C THR A 223 -14.93 -1.62 3.66
N SER A 224 -14.00 -0.94 4.33
CA SER A 224 -14.31 -0.23 5.58
C SER A 224 -15.31 0.90 5.37
N PHE A 225 -15.21 1.64 4.25
CA PHE A 225 -16.19 2.67 3.90
C PHE A 225 -17.59 2.07 3.70
N GLU A 226 -17.70 0.95 2.99
CA GLU A 226 -18.99 0.25 2.82
C GLU A 226 -19.63 -0.16 4.15
N GLU A 227 -18.82 -0.65 5.09
CA GLU A 227 -19.32 -1.13 6.38
C GLU A 227 -19.63 0.00 7.37
N ASN A 228 -18.89 1.11 7.33
CA ASN A 228 -18.87 2.10 8.41
C ASN A 228 -19.15 3.53 7.95
N GLY A 229 -19.34 3.78 6.65
CA GLY A 229 -19.36 5.12 6.06
C GLY A 229 -18.01 5.83 6.19
N ALA A 230 -18.00 7.15 5.97
CA ALA A 230 -16.77 7.95 6.09
C ALA A 230 -16.30 8.06 7.55
N LEU A 231 -15.17 7.45 7.88
CA LEU A 231 -14.55 7.54 9.20
C LEU A 231 -13.60 8.76 9.33
N LEU A 232 -13.20 9.35 8.22
CA LEU A 232 -12.14 10.38 8.14
C LEU A 232 -12.65 11.84 8.12
N GLY A 233 -13.90 12.10 8.53
CA GLY A 233 -14.64 13.30 8.10
C GLY A 233 -15.37 14.17 9.13
N ASN A 234 -15.23 13.96 10.46
CA ASN A 234 -15.87 14.86 11.44
C ASN A 234 -14.85 15.62 12.31
N SER A 235 -15.20 16.85 12.69
CA SER A 235 -14.41 17.74 13.57
C SER A 235 -14.27 17.21 15.01
N SER A 236 -14.92 16.08 15.31
CA SER A 236 -14.88 15.36 16.59
C SER A 236 -13.92 14.16 16.52
N SER A 237 -12.95 14.19 15.60
CA SER A 237 -12.16 13.02 15.25
C SER A 237 -11.43 12.45 16.47
N LYS A 238 -11.65 11.16 16.73
CA LYS A 238 -10.88 10.34 17.70
C LYS A 238 -9.36 10.34 17.42
N PHE A 239 -9.01 10.80 16.23
CA PHE A 239 -7.67 11.00 15.74
C PHE A 239 -7.16 12.38 16.15
N SER A 240 -6.22 12.39 17.08
CA SER A 240 -5.34 13.52 17.35
C SER A 240 -3.99 13.19 16.75
N PHE A 241 -3.56 13.94 15.75
CA PHE A 241 -2.19 13.89 15.28
C PHE A 241 -1.51 15.13 15.84
N ASP A 242 -0.31 14.97 16.39
CA ASP A 242 0.40 16.08 17.01
C ASP A 242 0.64 17.18 15.95
N ASP A 243 0.19 18.39 16.25
CA ASP A 243 0.27 19.60 15.41
C ASP A 243 1.70 20.16 15.41
N SER A 244 2.70 19.27 15.40
CA SER A 244 4.07 19.69 15.26
C SER A 244 4.21 20.34 13.88
N SER A 245 4.68 21.57 13.85
CA SER A 245 4.93 22.39 12.65
C SER A 245 5.81 21.73 11.57
N LYS A 246 6.29 20.51 11.83
CA LYS A 246 7.09 19.64 10.97
C LYS A 246 6.26 18.73 10.06
N VAL A 247 5.04 18.34 10.44
CA VAL A 247 4.20 17.45 9.60
C VAL A 247 3.31 18.28 8.70
N LYS A 248 3.86 18.69 7.56
CA LYS A 248 3.18 19.63 6.65
C LYS A 248 1.98 19.06 5.90
N ASN A 249 1.86 17.74 5.76
CA ASN A 249 0.80 17.11 4.96
C ASN A 249 0.29 15.83 5.64
N TRP A 250 -0.91 15.88 6.23
CA TRP A 250 -1.69 14.67 6.46
C TRP A 250 -2.57 14.46 5.25
N THR A 251 -2.30 13.40 4.50
CA THR A 251 -3.11 13.08 3.34
C THR A 251 -4.08 11.96 3.70
N LYS A 252 -5.36 12.23 3.49
CA LYS A 252 -6.45 11.27 3.69
C LYS A 252 -6.68 10.50 2.39
N TYR A 253 -6.65 9.18 2.46
CA TYR A 253 -6.83 8.34 1.29
C TYR A 253 -8.02 7.39 1.41
N GLY A 254 -8.74 7.21 0.30
CA GLY A 254 -9.42 5.94 0.03
C GLY A 254 -8.39 4.93 -0.44
N SER A 255 -8.31 3.76 0.19
CA SER A 255 -7.31 2.73 -0.14
C SER A 255 -7.94 1.51 -0.78
N ILE A 256 -7.22 0.92 -1.75
CA ILE A 256 -7.68 -0.21 -2.56
C ILE A 256 -6.61 -1.30 -2.50
N ALA A 257 -6.98 -2.48 -2.00
CA ALA A 257 -6.06 -3.59 -1.78
C ALA A 257 -6.17 -4.73 -2.80
N ASP A 258 -7.30 -4.85 -3.49
CA ASP A 258 -7.55 -5.96 -4.41
C ASP A 258 -8.61 -5.61 -5.48
N ALA A 259 -8.86 -6.55 -6.40
CA ALA A 259 -9.78 -6.35 -7.52
C ALA A 259 -11.25 -6.22 -7.07
N THR A 260 -11.60 -6.80 -5.91
CA THR A 260 -12.94 -6.65 -5.33
C THR A 260 -13.13 -5.23 -4.82
N GLU A 261 -12.15 -4.68 -4.10
CA GLU A 261 -12.17 -3.29 -3.65
C GLU A 261 -12.13 -2.31 -4.81
N TRP A 262 -11.39 -2.62 -5.89
CA TRP A 262 -11.41 -1.80 -7.10
C TRP A 262 -12.82 -1.70 -7.70
N ASN A 263 -13.51 -2.83 -7.82
CA ASN A 263 -14.86 -2.82 -8.39
C ASN A 263 -15.86 -2.09 -7.48
N LYS A 264 -15.74 -2.23 -6.14
CA LYS A 264 -16.50 -1.38 -5.20
C LYS A 264 -16.18 0.10 -5.37
N PHE A 265 -14.91 0.46 -5.54
CA PHE A 265 -14.48 1.84 -5.79
C PHE A 265 -15.16 2.41 -7.03
N ALA A 266 -15.13 1.68 -8.14
CA ALA A 266 -15.79 2.08 -9.38
C ALA A 266 -17.31 2.24 -9.20
N ASP A 267 -17.97 1.25 -8.59
CA ASP A 267 -19.42 1.30 -8.36
C ASP A 267 -19.81 2.48 -7.48
N PHE A 268 -19.14 2.66 -6.34
CA PHE A 268 -19.46 3.72 -5.39
C PHE A 268 -19.19 5.09 -6.00
N TRP A 269 -18.12 5.22 -6.79
CA TRP A 269 -17.84 6.44 -7.55
C TRP A 269 -18.96 6.71 -8.57
N ASN A 270 -19.32 5.73 -9.39
CA ASN A 270 -20.25 5.91 -10.49
C ASN A 270 -21.66 6.27 -10.02
N VAL A 271 -22.12 5.72 -8.88
CA VAL A 271 -23.45 6.02 -8.31
C VAL A 271 -23.44 7.04 -7.16
N ASN A 272 -22.26 7.54 -6.76
CA ASN A 272 -22.07 8.39 -5.58
C ASN A 272 -22.68 7.81 -4.29
N LYS A 273 -22.50 6.50 -4.07
CA LYS A 273 -23.04 5.79 -2.90
C LYS A 273 -22.61 6.51 -1.62
N GLU A 274 -23.55 6.87 -0.74
CA GLU A 274 -23.24 7.49 0.56
C GLU A 274 -22.31 8.71 0.50
N LYS A 275 -22.43 9.55 -0.55
CA LYS A 275 -21.57 10.72 -0.76
C LYS A 275 -20.08 10.37 -0.90
N PHE A 276 -19.77 9.18 -1.40
CA PHE A 276 -18.41 8.66 -1.57
C PHE A 276 -17.48 9.61 -2.33
N ARG A 277 -17.97 10.35 -3.34
CA ARG A 277 -17.16 11.32 -4.10
C ARG A 277 -16.60 12.47 -3.26
N THR A 278 -17.20 12.73 -2.09
CA THR A 278 -16.78 13.77 -1.13
C THR A 278 -16.09 13.20 0.10
N ALA A 279 -16.01 11.87 0.24
CA ALA A 279 -15.38 11.23 1.38
C ALA A 279 -13.85 11.30 1.33
N PHE A 280 -13.27 11.32 0.12
CA PHE A 280 -11.83 11.31 -0.11
C PHE A 280 -11.44 12.25 -1.25
N ASP A 281 -10.33 12.96 -1.08
CA ASP A 281 -9.71 13.76 -2.14
C ASP A 281 -8.59 13.02 -2.89
N HIS A 282 -8.11 11.93 -2.28
CA HIS A 282 -7.01 11.11 -2.79
C HIS A 282 -7.36 9.63 -2.67
N PHE A 283 -7.01 8.85 -3.68
CA PHE A 283 -7.12 7.39 -3.70
C PHE A 283 -5.75 6.78 -3.95
N ARG A 284 -5.49 5.61 -3.36
CA ARG A 284 -4.22 4.90 -3.55
C ARG A 284 -4.35 3.39 -3.55
N LEU A 285 -3.40 2.74 -4.19
CA LEU A 285 -3.16 1.32 -4.01
C LEU A 285 -2.38 1.05 -2.72
N ILE A 286 -2.68 -0.08 -2.09
CA ILE A 286 -1.93 -0.59 -0.93
C ILE A 286 -1.43 -2.03 -1.09
N ASP A 287 -1.69 -2.62 -2.25
CA ASP A 287 -1.20 -3.93 -2.68
C ASP A 287 -1.22 -3.99 -4.22
N ASP A 288 -0.53 -4.97 -4.80
CA ASP A 288 -0.71 -5.29 -6.22
C ASP A 288 -2.14 -5.82 -6.45
N ILE A 289 -2.80 -5.35 -7.51
CA ILE A 289 -4.16 -5.79 -7.86
C ILE A 289 -4.11 -6.68 -9.08
N ASP A 290 -4.46 -7.95 -8.92
CA ASP A 290 -4.61 -8.89 -10.03
C ASP A 290 -6.08 -9.08 -10.42
N PHE A 291 -6.43 -8.75 -11.68
CA PHE A 291 -7.76 -8.92 -12.24
C PHE A 291 -7.97 -10.25 -12.98
N SER A 292 -7.05 -11.21 -12.84
CA SER A 292 -7.22 -12.55 -13.40
C SER A 292 -8.55 -13.19 -12.96
N GLY A 293 -9.42 -13.47 -13.93
CA GLY A 293 -10.76 -14.03 -13.68
C GLY A 293 -11.78 -13.04 -13.10
N VAL A 294 -11.42 -11.76 -12.93
CA VAL A 294 -12.27 -10.70 -12.40
C VAL A 294 -12.53 -9.67 -13.49
N LYS A 295 -13.80 -9.36 -13.75
CA LYS A 295 -14.15 -8.26 -14.66
C LYS A 295 -13.73 -6.93 -14.02
N THR A 296 -13.02 -6.08 -14.75
CA THR A 296 -12.66 -4.73 -14.26
C THR A 296 -13.79 -3.75 -14.53
N TYR A 297 -14.19 -3.00 -13.50
CA TYR A 297 -15.17 -1.91 -13.63
C TYR A 297 -14.48 -0.57 -13.93
N ILE A 298 -15.12 0.21 -14.82
CA ILE A 298 -14.65 1.52 -15.26
C ILE A 298 -15.01 2.56 -14.21
N VAL A 299 -14.05 3.38 -13.79
CA VAL A 299 -14.27 4.48 -12.84
C VAL A 299 -14.62 5.77 -13.59
N GLY A 300 -15.70 6.44 -13.21
CA GLY A 300 -16.16 7.65 -13.89
C GLY A 300 -16.64 7.35 -15.30
N ASP A 301 -17.65 6.48 -15.43
CA ASP A 301 -18.08 5.92 -16.71
C ASP A 301 -18.79 6.90 -17.65
N ASN A 302 -19.05 8.14 -17.23
CA ASN A 302 -19.63 9.21 -18.03
C ASN A 302 -19.20 10.61 -17.56
N THR A 303 -19.62 11.66 -18.27
CA THR A 303 -19.22 13.04 -17.98
C THR A 303 -19.84 13.61 -16.71
N SER A 304 -21.01 13.12 -16.27
CA SER A 304 -21.67 13.57 -15.03
C SER A 304 -21.06 12.98 -13.75
N ASN A 305 -20.25 11.93 -13.90
CA ASN A 305 -19.53 11.29 -12.80
C ASN A 305 -18.03 11.19 -13.07
N ALA A 306 -17.47 12.12 -13.85
CA ALA A 306 -16.04 12.17 -14.14
C ALA A 306 -15.19 12.05 -12.85
N PHE A 307 -14.15 11.21 -12.88
CA PHE A 307 -13.24 11.07 -11.77
C PHE A 307 -12.45 12.37 -11.57
N ALA A 308 -12.64 13.02 -10.43
CA ALA A 308 -12.15 14.38 -10.18
C ALA A 308 -11.24 14.50 -8.95
N LYS A 309 -10.67 13.38 -8.52
CA LYS A 309 -9.73 13.26 -7.38
C LYS A 309 -8.36 12.81 -7.86
N SER A 310 -7.37 12.70 -6.98
CA SER A 310 -6.08 12.12 -7.38
C SER A 310 -6.05 10.61 -7.17
N PHE A 311 -5.36 9.89 -8.05
CA PHE A 311 -5.11 8.46 -7.93
C PHE A 311 -3.61 8.18 -7.90
N ASP A 312 -3.14 7.41 -6.91
CA ASP A 312 -1.73 7.09 -6.71
C ASP A 312 -1.50 5.58 -6.67
N GLY A 313 -0.78 5.03 -7.65
CA GLY A 313 -0.43 3.62 -7.66
C GLY A 313 0.54 3.23 -6.53
N SER A 314 1.19 4.19 -5.87
CA SER A 314 2.04 3.98 -4.68
C SER A 314 3.15 2.92 -4.86
N GLY A 315 3.56 2.67 -6.12
CA GLY A 315 4.55 1.65 -6.47
C GLY A 315 3.98 0.24 -6.71
N TYR A 316 2.68 0.03 -6.52
CA TYR A 316 1.99 -1.22 -6.82
C TYR A 316 1.52 -1.27 -8.28
N ALA A 317 1.28 -2.49 -8.76
CA ALA A 317 0.83 -2.75 -10.12
C ALA A 317 -0.66 -3.13 -10.21
N LEU A 318 -1.31 -2.68 -11.29
CA LEU A 318 -2.54 -3.30 -11.79
C LEU A 318 -2.15 -4.37 -12.80
N LYS A 319 -2.57 -5.61 -12.57
CA LYS A 319 -2.21 -6.78 -13.36
C LYS A 319 -3.43 -7.37 -14.05
N ASN A 320 -3.26 -7.81 -15.29
CA ASN A 320 -4.27 -8.55 -16.06
C ASN A 320 -5.62 -7.83 -16.17
N VAL A 321 -5.58 -6.50 -16.28
CA VAL A 321 -6.78 -5.66 -16.40
C VAL A 321 -7.53 -6.05 -17.67
N ASN A 322 -8.83 -6.37 -17.54
CA ASN A 322 -9.66 -6.79 -18.65
C ASN A 322 -10.99 -6.03 -18.66
N ILE A 323 -11.13 -5.13 -19.63
CA ILE A 323 -12.30 -4.27 -19.80
C ILE A 323 -13.01 -4.69 -21.09
N ASN A 324 -14.27 -5.09 -20.97
CA ASN A 324 -15.18 -5.30 -22.10
C ASN A 324 -16.41 -4.42 -21.89
N SER A 325 -16.60 -3.42 -22.76
CA SER A 325 -17.60 -2.38 -22.56
C SER A 325 -18.18 -1.87 -23.89
N SER A 326 -19.48 -1.55 -23.86
CA SER A 326 -20.18 -0.84 -24.93
C SER A 326 -20.35 0.65 -24.63
N ASN A 327 -19.75 1.16 -23.54
CA ASN A 327 -19.88 2.55 -23.13
C ASN A 327 -19.21 3.50 -24.12
N GLN A 328 -19.63 4.76 -24.10
CA GLN A 328 -19.01 5.82 -24.90
C GLN A 328 -17.59 6.15 -24.42
N TYR A 329 -17.30 6.03 -23.13
CA TYR A 329 -16.01 6.36 -22.53
C TYR A 329 -15.40 5.10 -21.92
N VAL A 330 -14.30 4.64 -22.50
CA VAL A 330 -13.69 3.35 -22.15
C VAL A 330 -12.22 3.52 -21.81
N GLY A 331 -11.85 3.03 -20.63
CA GLY A 331 -10.51 2.98 -20.06
C GLY A 331 -10.62 2.51 -18.62
N ILE A 332 -9.50 2.34 -17.92
CA ILE A 332 -9.51 2.12 -16.45
C ILE A 332 -10.37 3.19 -15.76
N PHE A 333 -10.22 4.43 -16.23
CA PHE A 333 -11.15 5.52 -16.00
C PHE A 333 -11.88 5.85 -17.30
N GLY A 334 -13.21 6.02 -17.25
CA GLY A 334 -13.99 6.42 -18.41
C GLY A 334 -13.72 7.88 -18.73
N VAL A 335 -14.03 8.75 -17.79
CA VAL A 335 -13.82 10.20 -17.84
C VAL A 335 -13.09 10.64 -16.59
N VAL A 336 -12.06 11.45 -16.77
CA VAL A 336 -11.39 12.15 -15.66
C VAL A 336 -11.47 13.66 -15.87
N GLN A 337 -11.58 14.42 -14.79
CA GLN A 337 -11.66 15.88 -14.83
C GLN A 337 -10.76 16.48 -13.76
N ASN A 338 -9.78 17.31 -14.15
CA ASN A 338 -8.85 17.96 -13.21
C ASN A 338 -8.17 16.96 -12.24
N SER A 339 -7.88 15.76 -12.74
CA SER A 339 -7.35 14.64 -11.97
C SER A 339 -5.87 14.42 -12.26
N TYR A 340 -5.13 13.95 -11.25
CA TYR A 340 -3.77 13.45 -11.41
C TYR A 340 -3.74 11.96 -11.12
N ILE A 341 -3.28 11.18 -12.10
CA ILE A 341 -3.01 9.76 -11.99
C ILE A 341 -1.49 9.59 -11.97
N ARG A 342 -0.95 9.03 -10.88
CA ARG A 342 0.51 8.98 -10.69
C ARG A 342 1.02 7.66 -10.14
N ASN A 343 2.31 7.41 -10.33
CA ASN A 343 3.04 6.25 -9.82
C ASN A 343 2.34 4.93 -10.17
N LEU A 344 1.78 4.84 -11.38
CA LEU A 344 0.91 3.77 -11.80
C LEU A 344 1.65 2.85 -12.75
N ASN A 345 1.80 1.59 -12.36
CA ASN A 345 2.33 0.54 -13.20
C ASN A 345 1.20 -0.41 -13.61
N ILE A 346 1.07 -0.68 -14.91
CA ILE A 346 0.08 -1.60 -15.46
C ILE A 346 0.81 -2.72 -16.20
N GLN A 347 0.46 -3.96 -15.89
CA GLN A 347 1.06 -5.18 -16.44
C GLN A 347 -0.04 -6.07 -17.04
N GLY A 348 -0.18 -6.05 -18.36
CA GLY A 348 -1.28 -6.71 -19.06
C GLY A 348 -2.55 -5.88 -18.98
N LEU A 349 -2.82 -5.12 -20.04
CA LEU A 349 -4.03 -4.31 -20.18
C LEU A 349 -4.78 -4.70 -21.46
N LYS A 350 -5.94 -5.32 -21.30
CA LYS A 350 -6.80 -5.72 -22.40
C LYS A 350 -8.09 -4.92 -22.39
N ILE A 351 -8.37 -4.22 -23.50
CA ILE A 351 -9.61 -3.49 -23.71
C ILE A 351 -10.30 -4.00 -24.97
N ALA A 352 -11.58 -4.38 -24.82
CA ALA A 352 -12.51 -4.65 -25.91
C ALA A 352 -13.66 -3.63 -25.85
N SER A 353 -13.71 -2.71 -26.81
CA SER A 353 -14.79 -1.73 -26.91
C SER A 353 -15.76 -2.09 -28.05
N THR A 354 -17.04 -2.27 -27.71
CA THR A 354 -18.10 -2.52 -28.70
C THR A 354 -18.96 -1.29 -28.98
N GLY A 355 -18.67 -0.16 -28.32
CA GLY A 355 -19.42 1.09 -28.47
C GLY A 355 -19.18 1.77 -29.81
N TYR A 356 -20.25 2.25 -30.44
CA TYR A 356 -20.17 3.14 -31.60
C TYR A 356 -19.68 4.52 -31.15
N ASP A 357 -18.81 5.16 -31.94
CA ASP A 357 -18.31 6.52 -31.67
C ASP A 357 -17.46 6.65 -30.38
N ALA A 358 -17.16 5.54 -29.69
CA ALA A 358 -16.55 5.54 -28.37
C ALA A 358 -15.14 6.15 -28.32
N TYR A 359 -14.83 6.82 -27.22
CA TYR A 359 -13.50 7.26 -26.81
C TYR A 359 -12.85 6.17 -25.97
N VAL A 360 -11.77 5.58 -26.49
CA VAL A 360 -11.10 4.42 -25.91
C VAL A 360 -9.65 4.78 -25.61
N GLY A 361 -9.28 4.78 -24.35
CA GLY A 361 -7.89 4.88 -23.89
C GLY A 361 -7.53 3.67 -23.04
N GLY A 362 -6.25 3.31 -22.98
CA GLY A 362 -5.78 2.32 -22.00
C GLY A 362 -6.14 2.75 -20.58
N ILE A 363 -5.76 3.97 -20.21
CA ILE A 363 -6.01 4.51 -18.87
C ILE A 363 -7.28 5.34 -18.83
N VAL A 364 -7.49 6.24 -19.80
CA VAL A 364 -8.59 7.22 -19.78
C VAL A 364 -9.36 7.27 -21.10
N GLY A 365 -10.67 7.11 -21.07
CA GLY A 365 -11.51 7.35 -22.26
C GLY A 365 -11.48 8.82 -22.69
N GLN A 366 -11.87 9.73 -21.80
CA GLN A 366 -11.80 11.18 -22.00
C GLN A 366 -11.16 11.91 -20.81
N ASN A 367 -10.21 12.80 -21.08
CA ASN A 367 -9.61 13.67 -20.07
C ASN A 367 -10.07 15.12 -20.28
N ILE A 368 -10.77 15.69 -19.30
CA ILE A 368 -11.23 17.08 -19.32
C ILE A 368 -10.29 17.94 -18.45
N ALA A 369 -9.65 18.94 -19.06
CA ALA A 369 -8.73 19.85 -18.39
C ALA A 369 -9.34 21.26 -18.29
N ASN A 370 -10.09 21.51 -17.21
CA ASN A 370 -10.51 22.87 -16.83
C ASN A 370 -9.51 23.54 -15.86
N SER A 371 -8.50 22.77 -15.47
CA SER A 371 -7.34 23.11 -14.66
C SER A 371 -6.27 22.05 -14.94
N TYR A 372 -5.19 22.06 -14.17
CA TYR A 372 -4.12 21.06 -14.24
C TYR A 372 -4.66 19.63 -14.03
N THR A 373 -4.38 18.77 -15.01
CA THR A 373 -4.67 17.33 -14.99
C THR A 373 -3.52 16.60 -15.66
N GLY A 374 -3.34 15.32 -15.38
CA GLY A 374 -2.30 14.57 -16.09
C GLY A 374 -1.85 13.28 -15.45
N PHE A 375 -0.72 12.82 -15.97
CA PHE A 375 -0.09 11.54 -15.70
C PHE A 375 1.36 11.77 -15.28
N GLU A 376 1.77 11.15 -14.17
CA GLU A 376 3.14 11.26 -13.66
C GLU A 376 3.68 9.89 -13.24
N ASN A 377 4.85 9.49 -13.75
CA ASN A 377 5.48 8.21 -13.45
C ASN A 377 4.51 7.04 -13.74
N VAL A 378 4.05 6.98 -14.99
CA VAL A 378 3.07 5.99 -15.45
C VAL A 378 3.72 5.05 -16.45
N THR A 379 3.58 3.75 -16.24
CA THR A 379 4.04 2.73 -17.20
C THR A 379 2.88 1.79 -17.54
N VAL A 380 2.65 1.58 -18.84
CA VAL A 380 1.71 0.58 -19.36
C VAL A 380 2.48 -0.46 -20.15
N ASN A 381 2.43 -1.71 -19.69
CA ASN A 381 3.04 -2.84 -20.39
C ASN A 381 1.96 -3.79 -20.91
N ASP A 382 2.24 -4.39 -22.06
CA ASP A 382 1.41 -5.42 -22.69
C ASP A 382 -0.01 -4.90 -22.96
N LEU A 383 -0.07 -3.83 -23.76
CA LEU A 383 -1.30 -3.14 -24.10
C LEU A 383 -1.98 -3.76 -25.32
N VAL A 384 -3.19 -4.27 -25.12
CA VAL A 384 -4.04 -4.81 -26.20
C VAL A 384 -5.38 -4.09 -26.23
N ILE A 385 -5.66 -3.35 -27.31
CA ILE A 385 -6.96 -2.68 -27.52
C ILE A 385 -7.60 -3.18 -28.81
N ASN A 386 -8.84 -3.67 -28.72
CA ASN A 386 -9.66 -4.03 -29.87
C ASN A 386 -10.97 -3.25 -29.82
N THR A 387 -11.32 -2.55 -30.90
CA THR A 387 -12.50 -1.68 -30.90
C THR A 387 -13.45 -1.92 -32.06
N ALA A 388 -14.69 -1.44 -31.91
CA ALA A 388 -15.70 -1.39 -32.97
C ALA A 388 -15.41 -0.28 -34.00
N VAL A 389 -16.36 -0.04 -34.90
CA VAL A 389 -16.29 1.01 -35.93
C VAL A 389 -16.44 2.40 -35.33
N ASN A 390 -15.89 3.41 -36.02
CA ASN A 390 -15.99 4.83 -35.69
C ASN A 390 -15.40 5.22 -34.32
N THR A 391 -14.43 4.47 -33.82
CA THR A 391 -13.87 4.68 -32.47
C THR A 391 -12.68 5.63 -32.47
N LYS A 392 -12.43 6.25 -31.31
CA LYS A 392 -11.33 7.19 -31.07
C LYS A 392 -10.38 6.57 -30.06
N VAL A 393 -9.27 6.03 -30.53
CA VAL A 393 -8.44 5.11 -29.76
C VAL A 393 -7.05 5.68 -29.48
N GLY A 394 -6.66 5.71 -28.22
CA GLY A 394 -5.32 6.03 -27.77
C GLY A 394 -4.78 4.96 -26.84
N GLY A 395 -3.45 4.78 -26.77
CA GLY A 395 -2.88 3.84 -25.82
C GLY A 395 -2.99 4.31 -24.37
N ILE A 396 -2.97 5.61 -24.09
CA ILE A 396 -3.24 6.19 -22.77
C ILE A 396 -4.62 6.86 -22.73
N ILE A 397 -4.88 7.80 -23.65
CA ILE A 397 -6.13 8.61 -23.65
C ILE A 397 -6.88 8.50 -24.98
N GLY A 398 -8.18 8.23 -24.96
CA GLY A 398 -9.05 8.35 -26.14
C GLY A 398 -9.13 9.79 -26.65
N TRP A 399 -9.64 10.72 -25.83
CA TRP A 399 -9.64 12.15 -26.15
C TRP A 399 -9.23 13.02 -24.96
N GLY A 400 -8.20 13.87 -25.15
CA GLY A 400 -7.82 14.93 -24.24
C GLY A 400 -8.43 16.27 -24.66
N ASN A 401 -9.28 16.85 -23.81
CA ASN A 401 -9.92 18.14 -23.98
C ASN A 401 -9.30 19.18 -23.03
N GLY A 402 -8.21 19.80 -23.47
CA GLY A 402 -7.60 20.96 -22.85
C GLY A 402 -7.52 22.15 -23.80
N SER A 403 -7.41 23.35 -23.25
CA SER A 403 -7.25 24.59 -24.04
C SER A 403 -5.81 25.14 -24.04
N GLY A 404 -4.89 24.50 -23.31
CA GLY A 404 -3.53 24.97 -23.08
C GLY A 404 -3.45 25.97 -21.90
N GLY A 405 -2.26 26.52 -21.63
CA GLY A 405 -2.05 27.40 -20.48
C GLY A 405 -2.28 26.66 -19.15
N ASN A 406 -3.20 27.15 -18.31
CA ASN A 406 -3.58 26.49 -17.04
C ASN A 406 -4.51 25.27 -17.25
N ASN A 407 -5.03 25.08 -18.46
CA ASN A 407 -5.97 24.02 -18.85
C ASN A 407 -5.25 22.96 -19.68
N THR A 408 -4.13 22.48 -19.12
CA THR A 408 -3.17 21.62 -19.81
C THR A 408 -3.24 20.19 -19.26
N ILE A 409 -3.14 19.22 -20.17
CA ILE A 409 -2.98 17.80 -19.83
C ILE A 409 -1.48 17.48 -19.81
N ASN A 410 -0.94 17.24 -18.63
CA ASN A 410 0.49 16.96 -18.45
C ASN A 410 0.78 15.46 -18.54
N PHE A 411 1.90 15.13 -19.18
CA PHE A 411 2.48 13.80 -19.21
C PHE A 411 3.94 13.94 -18.78
N THR A 412 4.28 13.38 -17.62
CA THR A 412 5.64 13.43 -17.08
C THR A 412 6.10 12.02 -16.78
N ASN A 413 7.19 11.55 -17.39
CA ASN A 413 7.71 10.19 -17.20
C ASN A 413 6.65 9.13 -17.51
N VAL A 414 6.13 9.15 -18.74
CA VAL A 414 5.10 8.21 -19.19
C VAL A 414 5.70 7.25 -20.20
N ALA A 415 5.60 5.95 -19.96
CA ALA A 415 6.07 4.92 -20.87
C ALA A 415 4.94 3.95 -21.23
N ILE A 416 4.86 3.57 -22.49
CA ILE A 416 3.92 2.57 -22.98
C ILE A 416 4.73 1.58 -23.85
N ASN A 417 4.60 0.29 -23.55
CA ASN A 417 5.39 -0.79 -24.13
C ASN A 417 4.49 -1.92 -24.64
N ASN A 418 4.96 -2.66 -25.65
CA ASN A 418 4.31 -3.85 -26.21
C ASN A 418 2.87 -3.58 -26.63
N ILE A 419 2.70 -2.80 -27.71
CA ILE A 419 1.42 -2.20 -28.08
C ILE A 419 0.79 -2.96 -29.24
N SER A 420 -0.43 -3.46 -29.03
CA SER A 420 -1.29 -4.04 -30.07
C SER A 420 -2.68 -3.39 -30.04
N ILE A 421 -2.89 -2.37 -30.86
CA ILE A 421 -4.17 -1.69 -31.03
C ILE A 421 -4.74 -1.99 -32.43
N VAL A 422 -5.97 -2.49 -32.44
CA VAL A 422 -6.74 -2.85 -33.65
C VAL A 422 -8.09 -2.16 -33.58
N ALA A 423 -8.36 -1.26 -34.52
CA ALA A 423 -9.65 -0.58 -34.66
C ALA A 423 -10.31 -0.91 -36.01
N LYS A 424 -11.65 -0.86 -36.07
CA LYS A 424 -12.41 -1.08 -37.32
C LYS A 424 -12.61 0.23 -38.09
N GLU A 425 -13.35 0.18 -39.20
CA GLU A 425 -13.62 1.29 -40.11
C GLU A 425 -14.09 2.58 -39.44
N GLY A 426 -13.67 3.71 -39.99
CA GLY A 426 -13.95 5.06 -39.48
C GLY A 426 -13.21 5.42 -38.20
N SER A 427 -12.24 4.60 -37.76
CA SER A 427 -11.55 4.80 -36.48
C SER A 427 -10.25 5.57 -36.61
N TYR A 428 -9.90 6.25 -35.52
CA TYR A 428 -8.71 7.07 -35.39
C TYR A 428 -7.86 6.53 -34.26
N VAL A 429 -6.62 6.18 -34.53
CA VAL A 429 -5.74 5.47 -33.60
C VAL A 429 -4.45 6.25 -33.37
N GLY A 430 -4.05 6.41 -32.11
CA GLY A 430 -2.77 6.99 -31.71
C GLY A 430 -2.05 6.18 -30.65
N GLY A 431 -0.71 6.21 -30.66
CA GLY A 431 0.11 5.54 -29.63
C GLY A 431 -0.22 6.01 -28.21
N ILE A 432 -0.10 7.30 -27.91
CA ILE A 432 -0.50 7.88 -26.62
C ILE A 432 -1.98 8.30 -26.62
N GLY A 433 -2.42 9.00 -27.66
CA GLY A 433 -3.79 9.48 -27.74
C GLY A 433 -4.32 9.69 -29.14
N ARG A 434 -5.63 9.54 -29.34
CA ARG A 434 -6.25 9.85 -30.64
C ARG A 434 -6.22 11.34 -30.91
N GLN A 435 -6.74 12.15 -29.99
CA GLN A 435 -6.66 13.61 -30.05
C GLN A 435 -6.32 14.13 -28.67
N ILE A 436 -5.31 14.99 -28.55
CA ILE A 436 -4.94 15.66 -27.30
C ILE A 436 -4.83 17.15 -27.59
N ASP A 437 -5.82 17.90 -27.10
CA ASP A 437 -5.85 19.35 -27.13
C ASP A 437 -5.23 19.89 -25.83
N GLY A 438 -4.26 20.80 -25.90
CA GLY A 438 -3.60 21.37 -24.72
C GLY A 438 -2.67 20.41 -23.99
N GLY A 439 -1.97 19.53 -24.71
CA GLY A 439 -1.04 18.55 -24.12
C GLY A 439 0.36 19.10 -23.83
N ASN A 440 0.96 18.70 -22.71
CA ASN A 440 2.36 18.97 -22.37
C ASN A 440 3.07 17.66 -22.06
N PHE A 441 4.02 17.28 -22.92
CA PHE A 441 4.73 16.00 -22.86
C PHE A 441 6.16 16.24 -22.40
N ASN A 442 6.55 15.57 -21.32
CA ASN A 442 7.88 15.60 -20.76
C ASN A 442 8.33 14.17 -20.45
N ASN A 443 9.35 13.70 -21.16
CA ASN A 443 9.88 12.34 -21.00
C ASN A 443 8.79 11.28 -21.24
N VAL A 444 8.30 11.21 -22.48
CA VAL A 444 7.25 10.27 -22.89
C VAL A 444 7.80 9.29 -23.91
N VAL A 445 7.59 8.00 -23.67
CA VAL A 445 8.13 6.91 -24.48
C VAL A 445 7.00 6.03 -24.99
N VAL A 446 7.00 5.78 -26.29
CA VAL A 446 6.19 4.75 -26.95
C VAL A 446 7.17 3.73 -27.51
N ASN A 447 7.09 2.48 -27.04
CA ASN A 447 8.05 1.43 -27.36
C ASN A 447 7.34 0.15 -27.79
N ASP A 448 8.00 -0.63 -28.65
CA ASP A 448 7.57 -1.96 -29.11
C ASP A 448 6.12 -1.96 -29.66
N ILE A 449 5.89 -1.21 -30.75
CA ILE A 449 4.60 -1.24 -31.45
C ILE A 449 4.50 -2.52 -32.30
N GLU A 450 3.82 -3.54 -31.78
CA GLU A 450 3.50 -4.74 -32.54
C GLU A 450 2.41 -4.49 -33.59
N LYS A 451 1.33 -3.81 -33.19
CA LYS A 451 0.20 -3.46 -34.05
C LYS A 451 -0.36 -2.10 -33.70
N LEU A 452 -0.54 -1.28 -34.72
CA LEU A 452 -1.29 -0.04 -34.65
C LEU A 452 -2.08 0.08 -35.95
N ILE A 453 -3.21 -0.62 -36.04
CA ILE A 453 -3.91 -0.83 -37.30
C ILE A 453 -5.37 -0.37 -37.23
N THR A 454 -5.84 0.12 -38.37
CA THR A 454 -7.24 0.44 -38.64
C THR A 454 -7.60 -0.09 -40.02
N SER A 455 -8.86 -0.45 -40.25
CA SER A 455 -9.32 -1.07 -41.50
C SER A 455 -10.48 -0.31 -42.11
N GLY A 456 -10.47 -0.02 -43.41
CA GLY A 456 -11.62 0.58 -44.12
C GLY A 456 -11.48 2.10 -44.37
N ASN A 457 -12.57 2.73 -44.83
CA ASN A 457 -12.56 4.13 -45.21
C ASN A 457 -12.49 5.07 -43.99
N ASP A 458 -12.11 6.33 -44.22
CA ASP A 458 -12.07 7.42 -43.23
C ASP A 458 -11.29 7.14 -41.93
N SER A 459 -10.27 6.29 -42.04
CA SER A 459 -9.47 5.84 -40.90
C SER A 459 -8.10 6.52 -40.83
N LYS A 460 -7.60 6.79 -39.61
CA LYS A 460 -6.30 7.46 -39.39
C LYS A 460 -5.50 6.77 -38.29
N THR A 461 -4.19 6.65 -38.50
CA THR A 461 -3.27 6.03 -37.52
C THR A 461 -2.00 6.85 -37.39
N GLY A 462 -1.58 7.15 -36.15
CA GLY A 462 -0.32 7.85 -35.86
C GLY A 462 0.46 7.19 -34.73
N GLY A 463 1.76 6.97 -34.93
CA GLY A 463 2.63 6.27 -33.96
C GLY A 463 2.70 6.91 -32.57
N PHE A 464 2.56 8.25 -32.48
CA PHE A 464 2.57 8.97 -31.20
C PHE A 464 1.18 9.53 -30.85
N THR A 465 0.55 10.32 -31.72
CA THR A 465 -0.82 10.82 -31.55
C THR A 465 -1.55 10.89 -32.90
N GLY A 466 -2.88 10.68 -32.91
CA GLY A 466 -3.68 10.74 -34.15
C GLY A 466 -4.03 12.17 -34.63
N LYS A 467 -4.12 13.15 -33.72
CA LYS A 467 -4.35 14.58 -33.96
C LYS A 467 -3.89 15.40 -32.76
N VAL A 468 -3.36 16.60 -33.01
CA VAL A 468 -2.73 17.46 -32.00
C VAL A 468 -3.26 18.90 -32.08
N GLY A 469 -3.53 19.51 -30.93
CA GLY A 469 -3.80 20.95 -30.80
C GLY A 469 -3.06 21.57 -29.60
N ASN A 470 -2.46 22.76 -29.76
CA ASN A 470 -1.81 23.56 -28.70
C ASN A 470 -0.84 22.78 -27.79
N LEU A 471 0.25 22.25 -28.36
CA LEU A 471 1.06 21.21 -27.72
C LEU A 471 2.51 21.65 -27.47
N LYS A 472 3.09 21.19 -26.34
CA LYS A 472 4.52 21.30 -26.03
C LYS A 472 5.12 19.90 -25.86
N ILE A 473 6.18 19.58 -26.62
CA ILE A 473 6.89 18.29 -26.52
C ILE A 473 8.32 18.56 -26.06
N ASN A 474 8.69 17.97 -24.94
CA ASN A 474 10.05 17.89 -24.44
C ASN A 474 10.40 16.41 -24.25
N ASN A 475 11.37 15.89 -25.01
CA ASN A 475 11.84 14.51 -24.92
C ASN A 475 10.71 13.48 -25.11
N ALA A 476 10.26 13.30 -26.35
CA ALA A 476 9.37 12.20 -26.74
C ALA A 476 10.10 11.25 -27.68
N TYR A 477 10.01 9.95 -27.40
CA TYR A 477 10.72 8.91 -28.15
C TYR A 477 9.74 7.85 -28.65
N LEU A 478 9.92 7.44 -29.91
CA LEU A 478 9.24 6.31 -30.52
C LEU A 478 10.28 5.28 -30.89
N PHE A 479 10.20 4.11 -30.28
CA PHE A 479 11.04 2.95 -30.60
C PHE A 479 10.15 1.89 -31.25
N LEU A 480 10.59 1.40 -32.41
CA LEU A 480 9.84 0.46 -33.25
C LEU A 480 10.35 -0.96 -33.07
#